data_AF-A0A3D5B7G0-F1
#
_entry.id   AF-A0A3D5B7G0-F1
#
_cell.length_a   1.000
_cell.length_b   1.000
_cell.length_c   1.000
_cell.angle_alpha   90.00
_cell.angle_beta   90.00
_cell.angle_gamma   90.00
#
_symmetry.space_group_name_H-M   'P 1'
#
loop_
_entity.id
_entity.type
_entity.pdbx_description
1 polymer ?
#
loop_
_entity_poly.entity_id
_entity_poly.type
_entity_poly.pdbx_seq_one_letter_code
_entity_poly.pdbx_strand_id
1 'polypeptide(L)' 'MAEGFSLRCYCFIDRMQAQYSAFIGTVTQGDLPVEGMASLYVEMAPGNEVFRVVDIAVKATEA' A
#
# COMPACT_ATOMS: atom_id res chain seq x y z
N MET A 1 12.23 -13.02 -13.75
CA MET A 1 10.92 -12.64 -13.19
C MET A 1 10.28 -13.91 -12.68
N ALA A 2 9.70 -13.94 -11.48
CA ALA A 2 9.04 -15.15 -11.00
C ALA A 2 7.96 -15.55 -12.01
N GLU A 3 8.09 -16.72 -12.62
CA GLU A 3 7.09 -17.24 -13.55
C GLU A 3 5.75 -17.32 -12.80
N GLY A 4 4.79 -16.50 -13.20
CA GLY A 4 3.47 -16.40 -12.56
C GLY A 4 3.22 -15.15 -11.71
N PHE A 5 4.22 -14.31 -11.44
CA PHE A 5 3.99 -13.02 -10.76
C PHE A 5 3.39 -11.99 -11.73
N SER A 6 2.29 -11.36 -11.33
CA SER A 6 1.61 -10.32 -12.10
C SER A 6 1.34 -9.10 -11.22
N LEU A 7 1.88 -7.95 -11.61
CA LEU A 7 1.52 -6.65 -11.04
C LEU A 7 0.21 -6.19 -11.69
N ARG A 8 -0.82 -5.98 -10.87
CA ARG A 8 -2.18 -5.63 -11.32
C ARG A 8 -2.49 -4.15 -11.14
N CYS A 9 -2.00 -3.56 -10.05
CA CYS A 9 -2.13 -2.13 -9.78
C CYS A 9 -0.88 -1.60 -9.07
N TYR A 10 -0.45 -0.40 -9.46
CA TYR A 10 0.54 0.41 -8.76
C TYR A 10 0.06 1.86 -8.79
N CYS A 11 -0.49 2.33 -7.67
CA CYS A 11 -1.09 3.65 -7.56
C CYS A 11 -0.42 4.43 -6.44
N PHE A 12 0.26 5.52 -6.79
CA PHE A 12 0.90 6.42 -5.85
C PHE A 12 0.06 7.69 -5.68
N ILE A 13 -0.26 8.01 -4.43
CA ILE A 13 -0.91 9.24 -4.02
C ILE A 13 0.14 10.05 -3.26
N ASP A 14 0.49 11.21 -3.78
CA ASP A 14 1.50 12.09 -3.20
C ASP A 14 1.00 12.77 -1.91
N ARG A 15 -0.25 13.23 -1.90
CA ARG A 15 -0.91 13.83 -0.73
C ARG A 15 -2.38 13.45 -0.64
N MET A 16 -2.70 12.60 0.34
CA MET A 16 -4.08 12.23 0.65
C MET A 16 -4.91 13.44 1.11
N GLN A 17 -6.14 13.54 0.60
CA GLN A 17 -7.09 14.58 0.99
C GLN A 17 -7.79 14.21 2.31
N ALA A 18 -8.22 15.21 3.09
CA ALA A 18 -8.78 15.01 4.43
C ALA A 18 -9.90 13.95 4.50
N GLN A 19 -10.88 14.01 3.58
CA GLN A 19 -11.98 13.05 3.57
C GLN A 19 -11.52 11.64 3.17
N TYR A 20 -10.54 11.55 2.27
CA TYR A 20 -10.00 10.27 1.82
C TYR A 20 -9.18 9.59 2.92
N SER A 21 -8.28 10.32 3.59
CA SER A 21 -7.51 9.77 4.73
C SER A 21 -8.44 9.34 5.88
N ALA A 22 -9.48 10.14 6.19
CA ALA A 22 -10.47 9.77 7.20
C ALA A 22 -11.25 8.50 6.83
N PHE A 23 -11.64 8.36 5.55
CA PHE A 23 -12.32 7.18 5.06
C PHE A 23 -11.43 5.93 5.14
N ILE A 24 -10.18 6.01 4.64
CA ILE A 24 -9.22 4.90 4.69
C ILE A 24 -8.94 4.50 6.13
N GLY A 25 -8.73 5.45 7.03
CA GLY A 25 -8.57 5.17 8.47
C GLY A 25 -9.78 4.50 9.13
N THR A 26 -10.97 4.56 8.52
CA THR A 26 -12.16 3.88 9.01
C THR A 26 -12.26 2.42 8.52
N VAL A 27 -11.77 2.13 7.30
CA VAL A 27 -11.97 0.81 6.65
C VAL A 27 -10.73 -0.08 6.66
N THR A 28 -9.53 0.47 6.83
CA THR A 28 -8.27 -0.28 6.78
C THR A 28 -7.90 -0.86 8.14
N GLN A 29 -7.34 -2.06 8.13
CA GLN A 29 -6.75 -2.71 9.30
C GLN A 29 -5.23 -2.52 9.26
N GLY A 30 -4.75 -1.44 9.86
CA GLY A 30 -3.34 -1.04 9.86
C GLY A 30 -3.15 0.30 10.55
N ASP A 31 -2.04 0.97 10.26
CA ASP A 31 -1.79 2.31 10.78
C ASP A 31 -2.74 3.34 10.18
N LEU A 32 -3.14 4.31 11.00
CA LEU A 32 -4.11 5.33 10.63
C LEU A 32 -3.47 6.41 9.75
N PRO A 33 -3.90 6.58 8.49
CA PRO A 33 -3.42 7.68 7.67
C PRO A 33 -4.05 9.01 8.10
N VAL A 34 -3.31 10.11 7.94
CA VAL A 34 -3.81 11.48 8.14
C VAL A 34 -3.72 12.29 6.85
N GLU A 35 -4.36 13.46 6.84
CA GLU A 35 -4.33 14.38 5.71
C GLU A 35 -2.88 14.73 5.32
N GLY A 36 -2.60 14.77 4.01
CA GLY A 36 -1.32 15.16 3.47
C GLY A 36 -0.25 14.06 3.46
N MET A 37 -0.47 12.91 4.11
CA MET A 37 0.42 11.75 3.97
C MET A 37 0.39 11.22 2.53
N ALA A 38 1.55 10.71 2.08
CA ALA A 38 1.64 9.93 0.85
C ALA A 38 1.12 8.51 1.07
N SER A 39 0.61 7.86 0.02
CA SER A 39 0.14 6.48 0.07
C SER A 39 0.50 5.74 -1.21
N LEU A 40 0.85 4.46 -1.09
CA LEU A 40 1.15 3.56 -2.21
C LEU A 40 0.24 2.33 -2.12
N TYR A 41 -0.59 2.14 -3.14
CA TYR A 41 -1.42 0.94 -3.31
C TYR A 41 -0.78 0.01 -4.34
N VAL A 42 -0.58 -1.24 -3.96
CA VAL A 42 -0.03 -2.28 -4.83
C VAL A 42 -0.96 -3.49 -4.83
N GLU A 43 -1.42 -3.90 -6.01
CA GLU A 43 -2.20 -5.13 -6.21
C GLU A 43 -1.38 -6.11 -7.06
N MET A 44 -1.37 -7.38 -6.67
CA MET A 44 -0.58 -8.41 -7.35
C MET A 44 -1.26 -9.77 -7.33
N ALA A 45 -0.82 -10.66 -8.22
CA ALA A 45 -1.16 -12.08 -8.23
C ALA A 45 0.11 -12.94 -8.36
N PRO A 46 0.19 -14.12 -7.71
CA PRO A 46 -0.78 -14.68 -6.76
C PRO A 46 -0.87 -13.87 -5.46
N GLY A 47 -2.03 -13.88 -4.80
CA GLY A 47 -2.29 -13.01 -3.64
C GLY A 47 -1.31 -13.19 -2.47
N ASN A 48 -0.76 -14.40 -2.28
CA ASN A 48 0.18 -14.69 -1.20
C ASN A 48 1.53 -13.94 -1.34
N GLU A 49 1.84 -13.42 -2.53
CA GLU A 49 3.05 -12.62 -2.77
C GLU A 49 3.01 -11.29 -1.99
N VAL A 50 1.83 -10.84 -1.53
CA VAL A 50 1.68 -9.61 -0.74
C VAL A 50 2.53 -9.63 0.53
N PHE A 51 2.66 -10.79 1.20
CA PHE A 51 3.46 -10.90 2.43
C PHE A 51 4.94 -10.64 2.18
N ARG A 52 5.48 -11.18 1.08
CA ARG A 52 6.88 -10.94 0.69
C ARG A 52 7.10 -9.48 0.31
N VAL A 53 6.17 -8.89 -0.44
CA VAL A 53 6.29 -7.50 -0.88
C VAL A 53 6.17 -6.53 0.29
N VAL A 54 5.24 -6.75 1.22
CA VAL A 54 5.11 -5.95 2.44
C VAL A 54 6.37 -6.06 3.30
N ASP A 55 6.93 -7.26 3.49
CA ASP A 55 8.19 -7.46 4.23
C ASP A 55 9.35 -6.64 3.64
N ILE A 56 9.47 -6.62 2.31
CA ILE A 56 10.48 -5.81 1.61
C ILE A 56 10.19 -4.31 1.82
N ALA A 57 8.94 -3.89 1.64
CA ALA A 57 8.55 -2.49 1.70
C ALA A 57 8.85 -1.86 3.07
N VAL A 58 8.43 -2.52 4.16
CA VAL A 58 8.62 -1.99 5.53
C VAL A 58 10.08 -2.01 6.00
N LYS A 59 10.95 -2.78 5.32
CA LYS A 59 12.40 -2.85 5.60
C LYS A 59 13.24 -1.94 4.70
N ALA A 60 12.68 -1.48 3.59
CA ALA A 60 13.40 -0.66 2.61
C ALA A 60 13.35 0.84 2.93
N THR A 61 12.55 1.25 3.92
CA THR A 61 12.41 2.64 4.35
C THR A 61 12.60 2.77 5.85
N GLU A 62 12.81 3.99 6.33
CA GLU A 62 12.71 4.27 7.77
C GLU A 62 11.24 4.36 8.19
N ALA A 63 10.97 4.03 9.45
CA ALA A 63 9.64 4.11 10.07
C ALA A 63 9.41 5.48 10.71
#